data_AF-A0A1F9GI88-F1
#
_entry.id   AF-A0A1F9GI88-F1
#
_cell.length_a   1.000
_cell.length_b   1.000
_cell.length_c   1.000
_cell.angle_alpha   90.00
_cell.angle_beta   90.00
_cell.angle_gamma   90.00
#
_symmetry.space_group_name_H-M   'P 1'
#
loop_
_entity.id
_entity.type
_entity.pdbx_description
1 polymer ?
#
loop_
_entity_poly.entity_id
_entity_poly.type
_entity_poly.pdbx_seq_one_letter_code
_entity_poly.pdbx_strand_id
1 'polypeptide(L)'
;MPWKETSLEHLAKSLGLSEAEVREKQRLIAMITEIRKKKGISQEALARKLDVSQGRIAQIESGIGTRTVSFDVLFNILAILGYDFHIVYRKVA
;
A
#
# COMPACT_ATOMS: atom_id res chain seq x y z
N MET A 1 -19.30 19.89 2.02
CA MET A 1 -18.79 21.22 1.63
C MET A 1 -17.46 21.02 0.88
N PRO A 2 -17.47 21.09 -0.46
CA PRO A 2 -16.35 20.65 -1.31
C PRO A 2 -15.06 21.47 -1.15
N TRP A 3 -15.13 22.69 -0.61
CA TRP A 3 -13.96 23.56 -0.41
C TRP A 3 -13.03 23.16 0.75
N LYS A 4 -13.49 22.35 1.72
CA LYS A 4 -12.61 21.84 2.79
C LYS A 4 -11.70 20.70 2.31
N GLU A 5 -12.19 19.86 1.40
CA GLU A 5 -11.41 18.75 0.81
C GLU A 5 -10.30 19.28 -0.10
N THR A 6 -10.61 20.25 -0.97
CA THR A 6 -9.58 20.87 -1.84
C THR A 6 -8.48 21.55 -1.03
N SER A 7 -8.82 22.17 0.10
CA SER A 7 -7.84 22.82 0.98
C SER A 7 -6.90 21.82 1.65
N LEU A 8 -7.41 20.69 2.15
CA LEU A 8 -6.61 19.62 2.75
C LEU A 8 -5.73 18.90 1.74
N GLU A 9 -6.24 18.64 0.53
CA GLU A 9 -5.46 18.03 -0.56
C GLU A 9 -4.30 18.92 -0.99
N HIS A 10 -4.53 20.23 -1.10
CA HIS A 10 -3.49 21.19 -1.46
C HIS A 10 -2.44 21.34 -0.35
N LEU A 11 -2.88 21.29 0.91
CA LEU A 11 -1.99 21.33 2.07
C LEU A 11 -1.14 20.06 2.19
N ALA A 12 -1.73 18.88 1.99
CA ALA A 12 -1.01 17.61 1.99
C ALA A 12 -0.01 17.48 0.83
N LYS A 13 -0.32 18.11 -0.30
CA LYS A 13 0.58 18.23 -1.46
C LYS A 13 1.73 19.20 -1.18
N SER A 14 1.46 20.36 -0.57
CA SER A 14 2.49 21.37 -0.28
C SER A 14 3.44 20.99 0.87
N LEU A 15 2.95 20.20 1.84
CA LEU A 15 3.75 19.69 2.96
C LEU A 15 4.66 18.50 2.60
N GLY A 16 4.67 18.05 1.33
CA GLY A 16 5.44 16.87 0.88
C GLY A 16 4.93 15.53 1.45
N LEU A 17 3.85 15.56 2.23
CA LEU A 17 3.23 14.40 2.85
C LEU A 17 2.74 13.40 1.79
N SER A 18 2.19 13.88 0.67
CA SER A 18 1.72 12.99 -0.40
C SER A 18 2.84 12.21 -1.09
N GLU A 19 4.06 12.78 -1.17
CA GLU A 19 5.19 12.06 -1.75
C GLU A 19 5.86 11.14 -0.74
N ALA A 20 6.01 11.58 0.51
CA ALA A 20 6.55 10.76 1.58
C ALA A 20 5.67 9.51 1.81
N GLU A 21 4.34 9.68 1.80
CA GLU A 21 3.38 8.59 1.87
C GLU A 21 3.50 7.64 0.68
N VAL A 22 3.57 8.17 -0.55
CA VAL A 22 3.75 7.34 -1.75
C VAL A 22 5.06 6.55 -1.69
N ARG A 23 6.17 7.17 -1.26
CA ARG A 23 7.46 6.50 -1.07
C ARG A 23 7.36 5.38 -0.04
N GLU A 24 6.66 5.61 1.06
CA GLU A 24 6.49 4.59 2.10
C GLU A 24 5.62 3.42 1.62
N LYS A 25 4.53 3.70 0.90
CA LYS A 25 3.73 2.67 0.24
C LYS A 25 4.54 1.86 -0.76
N GLN A 26 5.41 2.52 -1.56
CA GLN A 26 6.30 1.82 -2.49
C GLN A 26 7.26 0.87 -1.78
N ARG A 27 7.85 1.28 -0.66
CA ARG A 27 8.70 0.41 0.17
C ARG A 27 7.92 -0.79 0.69
N LEU A 28 6.71 -0.56 1.18
CA LEU A 28 5.84 -1.62 1.70
C LEU A 28 5.45 -2.61 0.60
N ILE A 29 5.10 -2.11 -0.58
CA ILE A 29 4.80 -2.94 -1.77
C ILE A 29 6.00 -3.80 -2.17
N ALA A 30 7.20 -3.21 -2.20
CA ALA A 30 8.42 -3.95 -2.52
C ALA A 30 8.68 -5.06 -1.49
N MET A 31 8.51 -4.77 -0.21
CA MET A 31 8.63 -5.75 0.88
C MET A 31 7.62 -6.89 0.72
N ILE A 32 6.34 -6.57 0.50
CA ILE A 32 5.27 -7.55 0.26
C ILE A 32 5.61 -8.46 -0.92
N THR A 33 6.11 -7.87 -2.02
CA THR A 33 6.47 -8.60 -3.24
C THR A 33 7.58 -9.62 -2.95
N GLU A 34 8.61 -9.21 -2.21
CA GLU A 34 9.71 -10.09 -1.84
C GLU A 34 9.27 -11.20 -0.86
N ILE A 35 8.40 -10.89 0.09
CA ILE A 35 7.78 -11.89 0.98
C ILE A 35 7.01 -12.93 0.17
N ARG A 36 6.15 -12.49 -0.76
CA ARG A 36 5.37 -13.38 -1.62
C ARG A 36 6.29 -14.33 -2.39
N LYS A 37 7.32 -13.79 -3.02
CA LYS A 37 8.32 -14.58 -3.77
C LYS A 37 9.04 -15.58 -2.88
N LYS A 38 9.49 -15.17 -1.69
CA LYS A 38 10.15 -16.07 -0.71
C LYS A 38 9.24 -17.21 -0.26
N LYS A 39 7.93 -16.99 -0.19
CA LYS A 39 6.93 -18.02 0.12
C LYS A 39 6.54 -18.90 -1.08
N GLY A 40 7.08 -18.64 -2.28
CA GLY A 40 6.73 -19.38 -3.49
C GLY A 40 5.27 -19.19 -3.95
N ILE A 41 4.60 -18.14 -3.49
CA ILE A 41 3.19 -17.88 -3.82
C ILE A 41 3.14 -17.13 -5.15
N SER A 42 2.35 -17.61 -6.12
CA SER A 42 2.14 -16.87 -7.37
C SER A 42 1.23 -15.64 -7.15
N GLN A 43 1.30 -14.65 -8.05
CA GLN A 43 0.38 -13.49 -7.99
C GLN A 43 -1.09 -13.93 -8.05
N GLU A 44 -1.39 -14.93 -8.88
CA GLU A 44 -2.74 -15.49 -9.00
C GLU A 44 -3.19 -16.19 -7.71
N ALA A 45 -2.30 -16.95 -7.06
CA ALA A 45 -2.61 -17.60 -5.79
C ALA A 45 -2.85 -16.58 -4.66
N LEU A 46 -2.09 -15.49 -4.63
CA LEU A 46 -2.33 -14.38 -3.71
C LEU A 46 -3.65 -13.67 -4.02
N ALA A 47 -3.93 -13.42 -5.31
CA ALA A 47 -5.16 -12.78 -5.75
C ALA A 47 -6.41 -13.57 -5.35
N ARG A 48 -6.39 -14.90 -5.50
CA ARG A 48 -7.46 -15.80 -5.05
C ARG A 48 -7.72 -15.71 -3.55
N LYS A 49 -6.66 -15.59 -2.73
CA LYS A 49 -6.80 -15.45 -1.26
C LYS A 49 -7.41 -14.11 -0.86
N LEU A 50 -7.19 -13.07 -1.66
CA LEU A 50 -7.68 -11.71 -1.46
C LEU A 50 -9.03 -11.42 -2.11
N ASP A 51 -9.59 -12.38 -2.86
CA ASP A 51 -10.78 -12.21 -3.69
C ASP A 51 -10.66 -11.01 -4.67
N VAL A 52 -9.50 -10.91 -5.33
CA VAL A 52 -9.23 -9.89 -6.36
C VAL A 52 -8.69 -10.52 -7.63
N SER A 53 -8.64 -9.75 -8.71
CA SER A 53 -8.03 -10.20 -9.96
C SER A 53 -6.49 -10.30 -9.85
N GLN A 54 -5.88 -11.23 -10.59
CA GLN A 54 -4.41 -11.32 -10.67
C GLN A 54 -3.80 -10.02 -11.23
N GLY A 55 -4.48 -9.36 -12.17
CA GLY A 55 -4.06 -8.05 -12.70
C GLY A 55 -4.01 -6.96 -11.63
N ARG A 56 -4.91 -6.98 -10.63
CA ARG A 56 -4.86 -6.04 -9.50
C ARG A 56 -3.61 -6.24 -8.65
N ILE A 57 -3.22 -7.49 -8.38
CA ILE A 57 -1.97 -7.79 -7.66
C ILE A 57 -0.75 -7.34 -8.48
N ALA A 58 -0.72 -7.64 -9.79
CA ALA A 58 0.37 -7.21 -10.65
C ALA A 58 0.49 -5.67 -10.71
N GLN A 59 -0.62 -4.95 -10.78
CA GLN A 59 -0.65 -3.49 -10.72
C GLN A 59 -0.05 -2.98 -9.40
N ILE A 60 -0.48 -3.55 -8.26
CA ILE A 60 0.04 -3.19 -6.94
C ILE A 60 1.56 -3.43 -6.90
N GLU A 61 2.04 -4.62 -7.29
CA GLU A 61 3.46 -4.98 -7.24
C GLU A 61 4.34 -4.16 -8.19
N SER A 62 3.80 -3.69 -9.33
CA SER A 62 4.52 -2.80 -10.24
C SER A 62 4.70 -1.38 -9.71
N GLY A 63 3.97 -1.00 -8.65
CA GLY A 63 3.95 0.36 -8.13
C GLY A 63 3.15 1.36 -8.99
N ILE A 64 2.55 0.92 -10.10
CA ILE A 64 1.71 1.77 -10.95
C ILE A 64 0.43 2.16 -10.20
N GLY A 65 0.25 3.46 -9.99
CA GLY A 65 -0.90 3.97 -9.24
C GLY A 65 -0.79 3.78 -7.73
N THR A 66 0.43 3.67 -7.17
CA THR A 66 0.65 3.53 -5.72
C THR A 66 -0.13 4.55 -4.88
N ARG A 67 -0.33 5.77 -5.39
CA ARG A 67 -1.12 6.82 -4.72
C ARG A 67 -2.56 6.39 -4.40
N THR A 68 -3.17 5.55 -5.23
CA THR A 68 -4.57 5.09 -5.06
C THR A 68 -4.68 3.79 -4.27
N VAL A 69 -3.57 3.15 -3.95
CA VAL A 69 -3.56 1.95 -3.08
C VAL A 69 -3.67 2.42 -1.63
N SER A 70 -4.71 1.97 -0.93
CA SER A 70 -4.88 2.25 0.50
C SER A 70 -3.94 1.37 1.34
N PHE A 71 -3.59 1.84 2.53
CA PHE A 71 -2.82 1.05 3.47
C PHE A 71 -3.56 -0.22 3.90
N ASP A 72 -4.89 -0.18 4.01
CA ASP A 72 -5.72 -1.36 4.34
C ASP A 72 -5.51 -2.51 3.38
N VAL A 73 -5.39 -2.23 2.07
CA VAL A 73 -5.10 -3.26 1.06
C VAL A 73 -3.74 -3.88 1.30
N LEU A 74 -2.71 -3.06 1.56
CA LEU A 74 -1.35 -3.54 1.82
C LEU A 74 -1.27 -4.38 3.11
N PHE A 75 -1.99 -3.95 4.15
CA PHE A 75 -2.09 -4.67 5.41
C PHE A 75 -2.85 -5.99 5.29
N ASN A 76 -3.96 -6.02 4.53
CA ASN A 76 -4.67 -7.26 4.25
C ASN A 76 -3.79 -8.26 3.50
N ILE A 77 -2.97 -7.79 2.54
CA ILE A 77 -1.99 -8.65 1.87
C ILE A 77 -1.01 -9.25 2.88
N LEU A 78 -0.45 -8.44 3.78
CA LEU A 78 0.47 -8.91 4.82
C LEU A 78 -0.18 -9.92 5.77
N ALA A 79 -1.41 -9.67 6.20
CA ALA A 79 -2.17 -10.58 7.06
C ALA A 79 -2.41 -11.94 6.38
N ILE A 80 -2.79 -11.95 5.10
CA ILE A 80 -2.97 -13.19 4.31
C ILE A 80 -1.65 -13.91 4.07
N LEU A 81 -0.56 -13.16 3.96
CA LEU A 81 0.79 -13.71 3.96
C LEU A 81 1.21 -14.19 5.35
N GLY A 82 0.38 -14.10 6.40
CA GLY A 82 0.63 -14.64 7.73
C GLY A 82 1.57 -13.79 8.58
N TYR A 83 1.56 -12.48 8.39
CA TYR A 83 2.31 -11.53 9.23
C TYR A 83 1.37 -10.78 10.14
N ASP A 84 1.74 -10.73 11.42
CA ASP A 84 1.18 -9.79 12.38
C ASP A 84 1.95 -8.48 12.32
N PHE A 85 1.24 -7.36 12.40
CA PHE A 85 1.85 -6.04 12.37
C PHE A 85 1.24 -5.16 13.46
N HIS A 86 2.06 -4.24 13.97
CA HIS A 86 1.65 -3.25 14.96
C HIS A 86 1.96 -1.87 14.39
N ILE A 87 0.98 -0.97 14.46
CA ILE A 87 1.16 0.40 14.00
C ILE A 87 1.60 1.25 15.19
N VAL A 88 2.81 1.82 15.09
CA VAL A 88 3.36 2.73 16.09
C VAL A 88 3.51 4.10 15.47
N TYR A 89 2.90 5.11 16.08
CA TYR A 89 3.13 6.50 15.70
C TYR A 89 4.32 7.05 16.51
N ARG A 90 5.23 7.73 15.83
CA ARG A 90 6.29 8.52 16.47
C ARG A 90 6.09 9.97 16.07
N LYS A 91 6.11 10.89 17.03
CA LYS A 91 6.16 12.32 16.75
C LYS A 91 7.50 12.60 16.06
N VAL A 92 7.44 13.02 14.80
CA VAL A 92 8.63 13.51 14.10
C VAL A 92 8.93 14.88 14.69
N ALA A 93 10.11 14.99 15.32
CA ALA A 93 10.62 16.24 15.91
C ALA A 93 11.26 17.13 14.84
#